data_AF-A0A453L4L2-F1
#
_entry.id   AF-A0A453L4L2-F1
#
_cell.length_a   1.000
_cell.length_b   1.000
_cell.length_c   1.000
_cell.angle_alpha   90.00
_cell.angle_beta   90.00
_cell.angle_gamma   90.00
#
_symmetry.space_group_name_H-M   'P 1'
#
loop_
_entity.id
_entity.type
_entity.pdbx_description
1 polymer ?
#
loop_
_entity_poly.entity_id
_entity_poly.type
_entity_poly.pdbx_seq_one_letter_code
_entity_poly.pdbx_strand_id
1 'polypeptide(L)'
;LGLPPDSTLQLAARLRSTPHPKAWQLASHIAANAASGSAGTANTLEDLVKEYIVWCDLGSEQNRSDRRAKGAEEHLDIFLQSGAAIALVHLYLSDFSSSRFYAERAIRCFLSTDPATLPPNVRLVTAPVLLEFCRLLSLTAGNKDSLYKSCRHTLASVLCLPLSGLVASNSPTKVIEQVLPFAREIVELVLDGLGSESKSMMVSRTDLDELSNFFEVLRQQVLLWMPKNVYSRECKRTNTWVWELHCTKCRRTC
;
A
#
# COMPACT_ATOMS: atom_id res chain seq x y z
N LEU A 1 0.85 10.33 38.21
CA LEU A 1 -0.52 10.09 37.73
C LEU A 1 -0.69 8.59 37.54
N GLY A 2 -1.20 7.91 38.57
CA GLY A 2 -1.45 6.47 38.53
C GLY A 2 -2.85 6.21 38.00
N LEU A 3 -2.98 5.34 36.99
CA LEU A 3 -4.27 4.87 36.52
C LEU A 3 -4.98 4.08 37.64
N PRO A 4 -6.32 4.15 37.75
CA PRO A 4 -7.06 3.34 38.71
C PRO A 4 -6.79 1.84 38.47
N PRO A 5 -6.59 1.02 39.51
CA PRO A 5 -6.18 -0.39 39.37
C PRO A 5 -7.12 -1.22 38.47
N ASP A 6 -8.42 -0.90 38.48
CA ASP A 6 -9.42 -1.54 37.63
C ASP A 6 -9.28 -1.23 36.14
N SER A 7 -8.70 -0.07 35.78
CA SER A 7 -8.47 0.31 34.38
C SER A 7 -7.41 -0.60 33.75
N THR A 8 -6.35 -0.90 34.50
CA THR A 8 -5.30 -1.85 34.11
C THR A 8 -5.82 -3.28 33.98
N LEU A 9 -6.73 -3.72 34.86
CA LEU A 9 -7.32 -5.06 34.80
C LEU A 9 -8.28 -5.20 33.59
N GLN A 10 -9.10 -4.20 33.31
CA GLN A 10 -9.96 -4.19 32.12
C GLN A 10 -9.14 -4.14 30.83
N LEU A 11 -8.05 -3.37 30.80
CA LEU A 11 -7.17 -3.28 29.64
C LEU A 11 -6.40 -4.58 29.41
N ALA A 12 -5.90 -5.21 30.48
CA ALA A 12 -5.26 -6.53 30.42
C ALA A 12 -6.24 -7.64 30.00
N ALA A 13 -7.50 -7.58 30.46
CA ALA A 13 -8.55 -8.51 30.05
C ALA A 13 -8.95 -8.32 28.57
N ARG A 14 -9.05 -7.07 28.10
CA ARG A 14 -9.31 -6.77 26.69
C ARG A 14 -8.17 -7.21 25.78
N LEU A 15 -6.91 -6.94 26.15
CA LEU A 15 -5.73 -7.40 25.40
C LEU A 15 -5.62 -8.93 25.34
N ARG A 16 -6.06 -9.65 26.38
CA ARG A 16 -6.13 -11.12 26.37
C ARG A 16 -7.22 -11.68 25.45
N SER A 17 -8.25 -10.89 25.14
CA SER A 17 -9.36 -11.30 24.26
C SER A 17 -9.17 -10.86 22.80
N THR A 18 -8.22 -9.98 22.51
CA THR A 18 -7.92 -9.54 21.14
C THR A 18 -6.96 -10.51 20.45
N PRO A 19 -7.27 -10.98 19.23
CA PRO A 19 -6.29 -11.70 18.43
C PRO A 19 -5.06 -10.80 18.18
N HIS A 20 -3.88 -11.42 18.15
CA HIS A 20 -2.58 -10.76 17.91
C HIS A 20 -2.23 -9.63 18.91
N PRO A 21 -2.22 -9.90 20.24
CA PRO A 21 -1.97 -8.86 21.25
C PRO A 21 -0.62 -8.15 21.09
N LYS A 22 0.42 -8.88 20.64
CA LYS A 22 1.74 -8.29 20.39
C LYS A 22 1.74 -7.34 19.20
N ALA A 23 0.99 -7.64 18.13
CA ALA A 23 0.84 -6.75 16.98
C ALA A 23 0.15 -5.45 17.39
N TRP A 24 -0.94 -5.53 18.16
CA TRP A 24 -1.61 -4.36 18.72
C TRP A 24 -0.69 -3.51 19.60
N GLN A 25 0.10 -4.15 20.46
CA GLN A 25 1.03 -3.45 21.33
C GLN A 25 2.11 -2.71 20.52
N LEU A 26 2.75 -3.37 19.55
CA LEU A 26 3.78 -2.76 18.72
C LEU A 26 3.21 -1.64 17.83
N ALA A 27 2.07 -1.87 17.18
CA ALA A 27 1.43 -0.86 16.32
C ALA A 27 1.01 0.39 17.13
N SER A 28 0.46 0.18 18.33
CA SER A 28 0.12 1.28 19.25
C SER A 28 1.37 2.00 19.75
N HIS A 29 2.47 1.27 19.97
CA HIS A 29 3.74 1.85 20.38
C HIS A 29 4.35 2.71 19.27
N ILE A 30 4.31 2.25 18.02
CA ILE A 30 4.71 3.05 16.83
C ILE A 30 3.86 4.32 16.75
N ALA A 31 2.53 4.19 16.86
CA ALA A 31 1.62 5.33 16.80
C ALA A 31 1.91 6.36 17.90
N ALA A 32 2.12 5.90 19.15
CA ALA A 32 2.42 6.77 20.29
C ALA A 32 3.79 7.47 20.15
N ASN A 33 4.83 6.76 19.70
CA ASN A 33 6.14 7.38 19.48
C ASN A 33 6.05 8.44 18.38
N ALA A 34 5.39 8.10 17.27
CA ALA A 34 5.22 9.04 16.16
C ALA A 34 4.40 10.28 16.58
N ALA A 35 3.32 10.11 17.35
CA ALA A 35 2.49 11.20 17.82
C ALA A 35 3.19 12.11 18.85
N SER A 36 4.07 11.54 19.68
CA SER A 36 4.77 12.30 20.73
C SER A 36 5.82 13.26 20.17
N GLY A 37 6.21 13.12 18.91
CA GLY A 37 7.35 13.85 18.32
C GLY A 37 8.65 13.62 19.10
N SER A 38 8.68 12.62 19.99
CA SER A 38 9.82 12.33 20.83
C SER A 38 10.95 11.91 19.92
N ALA A 39 12.01 12.72 19.91
CA ALA A 39 13.31 12.37 19.37
C ALA A 39 13.98 11.29 20.23
N GLY A 40 13.25 10.24 20.62
CA GLY A 40 13.85 8.93 20.79
C GLY A 40 14.66 8.69 19.53
N THR A 41 15.95 8.38 19.71
CA THR A 41 16.96 8.39 18.64
C THR A 41 16.43 7.77 17.35
N ALA A 42 16.84 8.29 16.18
CA ALA A 42 16.47 7.84 14.84
C ALA A 42 16.22 6.34 14.68
N ASN A 43 17.06 5.56 15.35
CA ASN A 43 17.07 4.11 15.32
C ASN A 43 15.78 3.55 15.93
N THR A 44 15.23 4.15 17.00
CA THR A 44 14.05 3.63 17.70
C THR A 44 12.79 3.48 16.85
N LEU A 45 12.38 4.49 16.07
CA LEU A 45 11.12 4.41 15.32
C LEU A 45 11.22 3.48 14.10
N GLU A 46 12.32 3.55 13.37
CA GLU A 46 12.59 2.62 12.27
C GLU A 46 12.75 1.19 12.77
N ASP A 47 13.47 0.98 13.87
CA ASP A 47 13.65 -0.35 14.46
C ASP A 47 12.33 -0.93 14.95
N LEU A 48 11.42 -0.10 15.50
CA LEU A 48 10.06 -0.53 15.86
C LEU A 48 9.25 -0.97 14.63
N VAL A 49 9.34 -0.23 13.51
CA VAL A 49 8.64 -0.63 12.27
C VAL A 49 9.27 -1.90 11.67
N LYS A 50 10.59 -2.04 11.69
CA LYS A 50 11.26 -3.27 11.27
C LYS A 50 10.86 -4.45 12.14
N GLU A 51 10.86 -4.27 13.47
CA GLU A 51 10.37 -5.29 14.40
C GLU A 51 8.93 -5.68 14.06
N TYR A 52 8.06 -4.70 13.82
CA TYR A 52 6.68 -4.94 13.43
C TYR A 52 6.56 -5.78 12.14
N ILE A 53 7.33 -5.44 11.10
CA ILE A 53 7.36 -6.18 9.83
C ILE A 53 7.85 -7.62 10.05
N VAL A 54 8.86 -7.83 10.89
CA VAL A 54 9.34 -9.18 11.24
C VAL A 54 8.24 -9.98 11.95
N TRP A 55 7.45 -9.35 12.84
CA TRP A 55 6.31 -10.02 13.48
C TRP A 55 5.20 -10.38 12.48
N CYS A 56 4.99 -9.57 11.44
CA CYS A 56 4.05 -9.91 10.37
C CYS A 56 4.46 -11.20 9.65
N ASP A 57 5.76 -11.38 9.37
CA ASP A 57 6.28 -12.57 8.70
C ASP A 57 6.30 -13.82 9.60
N LEU A 58 6.68 -13.66 10.87
CA LEU A 58 6.63 -14.75 11.85
C LEU A 58 5.19 -15.22 12.13
N GLY A 59 4.24 -14.28 12.21
CA GLY A 59 2.81 -14.58 12.35
C GLY A 59 2.25 -15.35 11.14
N SER A 60 2.84 -15.12 9.96
CA SER A 60 2.55 -15.91 8.75
C SER A 60 3.08 -17.34 8.88
N GLU A 61 4.30 -17.56 9.37
CA GLU A 61 4.93 -18.89 9.47
C GLU A 61 4.31 -19.84 10.52
N GLN A 62 3.68 -19.30 11.57
CA GLN A 62 3.06 -20.12 12.63
C GLN A 62 1.78 -20.85 12.16
N ASN A 63 1.17 -20.42 11.03
CA ASN A 63 -0.01 -21.06 10.43
C ASN A 63 0.41 -22.07 9.34
N ARG A 64 0.37 -23.37 9.68
CA ARG A 64 0.62 -24.46 8.72
C ARG A 64 -0.56 -24.61 7.74
N SER A 65 -0.28 -24.50 6.44
CA SER A 65 -1.18 -24.50 5.24
C SER A 65 -1.80 -23.15 4.88
N ASP A 66 -1.94 -22.87 3.55
CA ASP A 66 -2.71 -21.83 2.77
C ASP A 66 -3.10 -20.47 3.39
N ARG A 67 -2.68 -20.17 4.62
CA ARG A 67 -3.07 -19.05 5.48
C ARG A 67 -1.87 -18.22 5.91
N ARG A 68 -0.68 -18.47 5.33
CA ARG A 68 0.54 -17.70 5.59
C ARG A 68 0.33 -16.20 5.29
N ALA A 69 -0.10 -15.89 4.07
CA ALA A 69 -0.44 -14.52 3.67
C ALA A 69 -1.55 -13.89 4.54
N LYS A 70 -2.49 -14.71 5.04
CA LYS A 70 -3.59 -14.25 5.90
C LYS A 70 -3.10 -13.75 7.26
N GLY A 71 -2.07 -14.38 7.82
CA GLY A 71 -1.45 -13.92 9.07
C GLY A 71 -0.82 -12.53 8.92
N ALA A 72 -0.04 -12.32 7.86
CA ALA A 72 0.58 -11.03 7.58
C ALA A 72 -0.47 -9.94 7.24
N GLU A 73 -1.53 -10.29 6.50
CA GLU A 73 -2.63 -9.37 6.17
C GLU A 73 -3.35 -8.87 7.44
N GLU A 74 -3.68 -9.77 8.37
CA GLU A 74 -4.30 -9.41 9.66
C GLU A 74 -3.39 -8.48 10.49
N HIS A 75 -2.06 -8.67 10.45
CA HIS A 75 -1.15 -7.75 11.12
C HIS A 75 -1.18 -6.37 10.45
N LEU A 76 -1.05 -6.29 9.13
CA LEU A 76 -1.10 -4.98 8.46
C LEU A 76 -2.44 -4.26 8.62
N ASP A 77 -3.55 -4.98 8.75
CA ASP A 77 -4.84 -4.40 9.13
C ASP A 77 -4.80 -3.79 10.55
N ILE A 78 -4.18 -4.47 11.52
CA ILE A 78 -3.94 -3.91 12.87
C ILE A 78 -3.09 -2.64 12.80
N PHE A 79 -2.05 -2.60 11.95
CA PHE A 79 -1.22 -1.40 11.76
C PHE A 79 -2.05 -0.19 11.31
N LEU A 80 -3.00 -0.41 10.40
CA LEU A 80 -3.91 0.61 9.93
C LEU A 80 -4.90 1.03 11.02
N GLN A 81 -5.53 0.06 11.69
CA GLN A 81 -6.53 0.32 12.74
C GLN A 81 -5.95 1.00 13.98
N SER A 82 -4.67 0.78 14.31
CA SER A 82 -4.01 1.44 15.43
C SER A 82 -3.70 2.93 15.16
N GLY A 83 -3.92 3.41 13.93
CA GLY A 83 -3.56 4.76 13.51
C GLY A 83 -2.06 4.97 13.32
N ALA A 84 -1.24 3.91 13.28
CA ALA A 84 0.21 4.03 13.12
C ALA A 84 0.58 4.72 11.80
N ALA A 85 -0.10 4.34 10.69
CA ALA A 85 0.12 4.98 9.39
C ALA A 85 -0.15 6.50 9.43
N ILE A 86 -1.26 6.90 10.06
CA ILE A 86 -1.65 8.31 10.23
C ILE A 86 -0.62 9.06 11.06
N ALA A 87 -0.20 8.48 12.21
CA ALA A 87 0.77 9.11 13.09
C ALA A 87 2.14 9.28 12.43
N LEU A 88 2.59 8.29 11.64
CA LEU A 88 3.83 8.39 10.87
C LEU A 88 3.77 9.50 9.81
N VAL A 89 2.67 9.60 9.07
CA VAL A 89 2.52 10.69 8.08
C VAL A 89 2.41 12.04 8.77
N HIS A 90 1.71 12.14 9.91
CA HIS A 90 1.68 13.37 10.70
C HIS A 90 3.08 13.79 11.13
N LEU A 91 3.89 12.85 11.64
CA LEU A 91 5.28 13.13 12.02
C LEU A 91 6.13 13.56 10.83
N TYR A 92 5.90 12.99 9.64
CA TYR A 92 6.57 13.40 8.40
C TYR A 92 6.30 14.87 8.03
N LEU A 93 5.08 15.34 8.27
CA LEU A 93 4.66 16.72 8.00
C LEU A 93 5.15 17.73 9.05
N SER A 94 5.83 17.28 10.10
CA SER A 94 6.39 18.15 11.14
C SER A 94 7.38 19.17 10.57
N ASP A 95 7.43 20.36 11.19
CA ASP A 95 8.39 21.42 10.86
C ASP A 95 9.82 21.05 11.26
N PHE A 96 9.98 20.09 12.18
CA PHE A 96 11.29 19.64 12.64
C PHE A 96 11.88 18.64 11.64
N SER A 97 13.01 19.03 11.01
CA SER A 97 13.70 18.21 10.01
C SER A 97 14.09 16.81 10.51
N SER A 98 14.45 16.68 11.79
CA SER A 98 14.74 15.39 12.44
C SER A 98 13.50 14.49 12.51
N SER A 99 12.36 15.03 12.92
CA SER A 99 11.08 14.32 12.97
C SER A 99 10.67 13.82 11.59
N ARG A 100 10.75 14.70 10.59
CA ARG A 100 10.49 14.35 9.19
C ARG A 100 11.38 13.21 8.72
N PHE A 101 12.69 13.32 8.95
CA PHE A 101 13.66 12.30 8.56
C PHE A 101 13.39 10.93 9.21
N TYR A 102 13.00 10.89 10.48
CA TYR A 102 12.68 9.64 11.18
C TYR A 102 11.39 8.99 10.66
N ALA A 103 10.33 9.79 10.46
CA ALA A 103 9.10 9.31 9.86
C ALA A 103 9.34 8.74 8.44
N GLU A 104 10.14 9.45 7.65
CA GLU A 104 10.47 9.05 6.28
C GLU A 104 11.21 7.70 6.25
N ARG A 105 12.19 7.49 7.13
CA ARG A 105 12.91 6.21 7.26
C ARG A 105 11.98 5.07 7.71
N ALA A 106 11.11 5.33 8.66
CA ALA A 106 10.13 4.36 9.14
C ALA A 106 9.15 3.96 8.03
N ILE A 107 8.58 4.92 7.29
CA ILE A 107 7.68 4.65 6.15
C ILE A 107 8.41 3.86 5.06
N ARG A 108 9.67 4.19 4.78
CA ARG A 108 10.48 3.49 3.77
C ARG A 108 10.71 2.01 4.07
N CYS A 109 10.53 1.54 5.30
CA CYS A 109 10.59 0.11 5.60
C CYS A 109 9.53 -0.70 4.81
N PHE A 110 8.36 -0.10 4.53
CA PHE A 110 7.31 -0.71 3.70
C PHE A 110 7.57 -0.58 2.19
N LEU A 111 8.56 0.23 1.79
CA LEU A 111 8.94 0.44 0.39
C LEU A 111 10.11 -0.44 -0.05
N SER A 112 10.78 -1.09 0.91
CA SER A 112 12.02 -1.81 0.65
C SER A 112 11.80 -3.02 -0.27
N THR A 113 12.75 -3.22 -1.20
CA THR A 113 12.83 -4.42 -2.04
C THR A 113 13.75 -5.48 -1.44
N ASP A 114 14.53 -5.12 -0.42
CA ASP A 114 15.42 -6.01 0.29
C ASP A 114 14.62 -6.98 1.19
N PRO A 115 14.74 -8.31 0.98
CA PRO A 115 14.00 -9.30 1.75
C PRO A 115 14.36 -9.32 3.23
N ALA A 116 15.53 -8.79 3.62
CA ALA A 116 15.89 -8.67 5.04
C ALA A 116 15.11 -7.53 5.74
N THR A 117 14.71 -6.51 4.99
CA THR A 117 13.93 -5.38 5.50
C THR A 117 12.42 -5.61 5.35
N LEU A 118 11.98 -6.12 4.20
CA LEU A 118 10.59 -6.42 3.91
C LEU A 118 10.46 -7.85 3.36
N PRO A 119 10.09 -8.82 4.21
CA PRO A 119 9.96 -10.21 3.80
C PRO A 119 8.96 -10.38 2.64
N PRO A 120 9.20 -11.31 1.69
CA PRO A 120 8.37 -11.45 0.50
C PRO A 120 6.89 -11.70 0.79
N ASN A 121 6.57 -12.45 1.85
CA ASN A 121 5.18 -12.72 2.26
C ASN A 121 4.47 -11.45 2.70
N VAL A 122 5.16 -10.60 3.46
CA VAL A 122 4.63 -9.31 3.91
C VAL A 122 4.48 -8.38 2.71
N ARG A 123 5.48 -8.31 1.82
CA ARG A 123 5.44 -7.48 0.60
C ARG A 123 4.20 -7.73 -0.25
N LEU A 124 3.77 -8.99 -0.38
CA LEU A 124 2.57 -9.35 -1.14
C LEU A 124 1.28 -8.73 -0.57
N VAL A 125 1.22 -8.52 0.75
CA VAL A 125 0.03 -7.99 1.44
C VAL A 125 0.17 -6.52 1.85
N THR A 126 1.28 -5.85 1.53
CA THR A 126 1.56 -4.45 1.91
C THR A 126 0.74 -3.39 1.15
N ALA A 127 0.06 -3.76 0.06
CA ALA A 127 -0.70 -2.80 -0.77
C ALA A 127 -1.70 -1.89 0.00
N PRO A 128 -2.51 -2.37 0.97
CA PRO A 128 -3.41 -1.51 1.74
C PRO A 128 -2.68 -0.43 2.54
N VAL A 129 -1.50 -0.75 3.09
CA VAL A 129 -0.67 0.21 3.83
C VAL A 129 -0.11 1.28 2.88
N LEU A 130 0.37 0.88 1.71
CA LEU A 130 0.87 1.81 0.69
C LEU A 130 -0.25 2.71 0.17
N LEU A 131 -1.46 2.17 -0.02
CA LEU A 131 -2.62 2.93 -0.44
C LEU A 131 -2.97 4.01 0.60
N GLU A 132 -2.94 3.67 1.89
CA GLU A 132 -3.19 4.64 2.96
C GLU A 132 -2.10 5.72 3.02
N PHE A 133 -0.83 5.36 2.87
CA PHE A 133 0.25 6.36 2.77
C PHE A 133 0.07 7.28 1.56
N CYS A 134 -0.25 6.73 0.38
CA CYS A 134 -0.50 7.53 -0.82
C CYS A 134 -1.68 8.50 -0.61
N ARG A 135 -2.77 8.02 -0.01
CA ARG A 135 -3.96 8.84 0.29
C ARG A 135 -3.64 9.98 1.26
N LEU A 136 -2.91 9.69 2.33
CA LEU A 136 -2.55 10.69 3.33
C LEU A 136 -1.56 11.71 2.75
N LEU A 137 -0.48 11.26 2.11
CA LEU A 137 0.55 12.14 1.56
C LEU A 137 0.06 13.00 0.39
N SER A 138 -0.76 12.45 -0.50
CA SER A 138 -1.36 13.26 -1.58
C SER A 138 -2.23 14.39 -1.06
N LEU A 139 -2.95 14.17 0.05
CA LEU A 139 -3.80 15.18 0.68
C LEU A 139 -2.99 16.25 1.42
N THR A 140 -1.85 15.90 2.01
CA THR A 140 -1.12 16.79 2.93
C THR A 140 0.18 17.36 2.35
N ALA A 141 1.04 16.51 1.79
CA ALA A 141 2.32 16.90 1.19
C ALA A 141 2.19 17.23 -0.31
N GLY A 142 1.17 16.67 -0.97
CA GLY A 142 0.88 16.87 -2.38
C GLY A 142 1.57 15.86 -3.30
N ASN A 143 1.11 15.80 -4.54
CA ASN A 143 1.55 14.79 -5.53
C ASN A 143 3.00 14.99 -6.06
N LYS A 144 3.64 16.12 -5.75
CA LYS A 144 5.04 16.36 -6.12
C LYS A 144 6.03 15.87 -5.07
N ASP A 145 5.56 15.51 -3.87
CA ASP A 145 6.36 15.01 -2.76
C ASP A 145 7.12 13.72 -3.13
N SER A 146 8.36 13.61 -2.65
CA SER A 146 9.25 12.49 -3.01
C SER A 146 8.86 11.20 -2.31
N LEU A 147 8.36 11.26 -1.08
CA LEU A 147 7.89 10.10 -0.35
C LEU A 147 6.57 9.59 -0.93
N TYR A 148 5.66 10.50 -1.30
CA TYR A 148 4.44 10.16 -2.03
C TYR A 148 4.75 9.39 -3.33
N LYS A 149 5.62 9.94 -4.19
CA LYS A 149 6.04 9.29 -5.44
C LYS A 149 6.63 7.90 -5.19
N SER A 150 7.48 7.77 -4.16
CA SER A 150 8.06 6.48 -3.79
C SER A 150 6.99 5.47 -3.35
N CYS A 151 6.02 5.90 -2.54
CA CYS A 151 4.91 5.04 -2.10
C CYS A 151 4.05 4.61 -3.28
N ARG A 152 3.71 5.54 -4.19
CA ARG A 152 2.87 5.28 -5.36
C ARG A 152 3.56 4.32 -6.35
N HIS A 153 4.86 4.51 -6.58
CA HIS A 153 5.65 3.61 -7.42
C HIS A 153 5.73 2.18 -6.84
N THR A 154 5.97 2.06 -5.54
CA THR A 154 5.96 0.75 -4.87
C THR A 154 4.55 0.13 -4.90
N LEU A 155 3.50 0.94 -4.69
CA LEU A 155 2.11 0.48 -4.78
C LEU A 155 1.82 -0.11 -6.16
N ALA A 156 2.18 0.61 -7.23
CA ALA A 156 2.02 0.12 -8.61
C ALA A 156 2.68 -1.25 -8.80
N SER A 157 3.92 -1.39 -8.32
CA SER A 157 4.69 -2.63 -8.42
C SER A 157 4.08 -3.78 -7.62
N VAL A 158 3.61 -3.52 -6.39
CA VAL A 158 3.01 -4.54 -5.52
C VAL A 158 1.64 -4.99 -6.03
N LEU A 159 0.83 -4.08 -6.59
CA LEU A 159 -0.48 -4.41 -7.16
C LEU A 159 -0.37 -5.31 -8.40
N CYS A 160 0.73 -5.19 -9.15
CA CYS A 160 1.00 -6.01 -10.33
C CYS A 160 1.39 -7.47 -9.97
N LEU A 161 1.62 -7.76 -8.68
CA LEU A 161 1.94 -9.13 -8.23
C LEU A 161 0.67 -10.01 -8.23
N PRO A 162 0.75 -11.27 -8.72
CA PRO A 162 -0.41 -12.17 -8.85
C PRO A 162 -1.16 -12.47 -7.54
N LEU A 163 -0.52 -12.23 -6.40
CA LEU A 163 -1.03 -12.51 -5.05
C LEU A 163 -1.07 -11.24 -4.19
N SER A 164 -1.25 -10.08 -4.81
CA SER A 164 -1.40 -8.83 -4.07
C SER A 164 -2.61 -8.90 -3.14
N GLY A 165 -2.41 -8.68 -1.84
CA GLY A 165 -3.47 -8.81 -0.83
C GLY A 165 -4.68 -7.93 -1.15
N LEU A 166 -4.45 -6.71 -1.65
CA LEU A 166 -5.53 -5.79 -2.05
C LEU A 166 -6.39 -6.38 -3.17
N VAL A 167 -5.78 -7.06 -4.14
CA VAL A 167 -6.47 -7.67 -5.28
C VAL A 167 -7.18 -8.96 -4.87
N ALA A 168 -6.59 -9.73 -3.96
CA ALA A 168 -7.14 -11.01 -3.52
C ALA A 168 -8.38 -10.86 -2.61
N SER A 169 -8.42 -9.82 -1.76
CA SER A 169 -9.46 -9.67 -0.73
C SER A 169 -10.62 -8.75 -1.12
N ASN A 170 -10.51 -7.97 -2.21
CA ASN A 170 -11.54 -7.01 -2.61
C ASN A 170 -12.27 -7.43 -3.88
N SER A 171 -13.52 -6.97 -4.00
CA SER A 171 -14.26 -7.07 -5.26
C SER A 171 -13.54 -6.28 -6.37
N PRO A 172 -13.58 -6.72 -7.64
CA PRO A 172 -12.93 -6.02 -8.75
C PRO A 172 -13.29 -4.52 -8.84
N THR A 173 -14.56 -4.16 -8.62
CA THR A 173 -15.02 -2.77 -8.66
C THR A 173 -14.33 -1.89 -7.60
N LYS A 174 -14.23 -2.39 -6.37
CA LYS A 174 -13.55 -1.68 -5.27
C LYS A 174 -12.07 -1.45 -5.55
N VAL A 175 -11.39 -2.44 -6.16
CA VAL A 175 -9.99 -2.28 -6.57
C VAL A 175 -9.87 -1.22 -7.66
N ILE A 176 -10.77 -1.23 -8.66
CA ILE A 176 -10.82 -0.20 -9.71
C ILE A 176 -10.98 1.19 -9.10
N GLU A 177 -11.94 1.38 -8.20
CA GLU A 177 -12.19 2.66 -7.52
C GLU A 177 -10.96 3.17 -6.76
N GLN A 178 -10.22 2.28 -6.11
CA GLN A 178 -9.02 2.61 -5.36
C GLN A 178 -7.81 2.92 -6.25
N VAL A 179 -7.68 2.25 -7.41
CA VAL A 179 -6.51 2.37 -8.30
C VAL A 179 -6.66 3.48 -9.33
N LEU A 180 -7.89 3.73 -9.79
CA LEU A 180 -8.17 4.67 -10.88
C LEU A 180 -7.63 6.09 -10.67
N PRO A 181 -7.68 6.69 -9.46
CA PRO A 181 -7.08 8.01 -9.23
C PRO A 181 -5.59 8.06 -9.54
N PHE A 182 -4.83 7.04 -9.15
CA PHE A 182 -3.39 6.95 -9.41
C PHE A 182 -3.08 6.76 -10.89
N ALA A 183 -3.88 5.93 -11.58
CA ALA A 183 -3.73 5.74 -13.02
C ALA A 183 -3.97 7.04 -13.81
N ARG A 184 -4.98 7.83 -13.43
CA ARG A 184 -5.26 9.14 -14.03
C ARG A 184 -4.11 10.12 -13.81
N GLU A 185 -3.62 10.19 -12.58
CA GLU A 185 -2.49 11.07 -12.23
C GLU A 185 -1.24 10.74 -13.06
N ILE A 186 -0.94 9.45 -13.28
CA ILE A 186 0.19 9.04 -14.12
C ILE A 186 -0.01 9.41 -15.58
N VAL A 187 -1.23 9.25 -16.11
CA VAL A 187 -1.53 9.65 -17.50
C VAL A 187 -1.27 11.14 -17.68
N GLU A 188 -1.72 11.98 -16.75
CA GLU A 188 -1.47 13.42 -16.77
C GLU A 188 0.04 13.72 -16.74
N LEU A 189 0.80 13.08 -15.86
CA LEU A 189 2.26 13.25 -15.78
C LEU A 189 2.98 12.85 -17.08
N VAL A 190 2.58 11.74 -17.70
CA VAL A 190 3.16 11.28 -18.96
C VAL A 190 2.80 12.23 -20.10
N LEU A 191 1.55 12.69 -20.17
CA LEU A 191 1.10 13.66 -21.19
C LEU A 191 1.83 15.00 -21.05
N ASP A 192 1.99 15.52 -19.84
CA ASP A 192 2.74 16.76 -19.56
C ASP A 192 4.22 16.63 -19.96
N GLY A 193 4.83 15.47 -19.69
CA GLY A 193 6.21 15.17 -20.07
C GLY A 193 6.41 15.06 -21.59
N LEU A 194 5.38 14.62 -22.32
CA LEU A 194 5.39 14.56 -23.78
C LEU A 194 5.04 15.90 -24.44
N GLY A 195 4.17 16.70 -23.81
CA GLY A 195 3.64 17.95 -24.34
C GLY A 195 4.48 19.19 -24.03
N SER A 196 5.49 19.09 -23.16
CA SER A 196 6.38 20.21 -22.85
C SER A 196 7.14 20.69 -24.08
N GLU A 197 6.93 21.96 -24.48
CA GLU A 197 7.62 22.65 -25.59
C GLU A 197 9.14 22.82 -25.37
N SER A 198 9.59 22.58 -24.14
CA SER A 198 11.00 22.39 -23.80
C SER A 198 11.58 21.22 -24.62
N LYS A 199 12.70 21.45 -25.29
CA LYS A 199 13.37 20.55 -26.26
C LYS A 199 13.82 19.18 -25.72
N SER A 200 13.38 18.81 -24.53
CA SER A 200 13.63 17.57 -23.83
C SER A 200 12.30 16.90 -23.50
N MET A 201 11.74 16.18 -24.48
CA MET A 201 10.65 15.21 -24.28
C MET A 201 11.16 14.09 -23.36
N MET A 202 11.10 14.30 -22.05
CA MET A 202 11.63 13.35 -21.08
C MET A 202 10.51 12.90 -20.14
N VAL A 203 9.86 11.82 -20.55
CA VAL A 203 9.08 10.99 -19.63
C VAL A 203 10.06 10.10 -18.89
N SER A 204 9.97 10.05 -17.56
CA SER A 204 10.86 9.18 -16.79
C SER A 204 10.48 7.72 -16.99
N ARG A 205 11.48 6.82 -16.95
CA ARG A 205 11.23 5.38 -17.00
C ARG A 205 10.29 4.94 -15.87
N THR A 206 10.44 5.54 -14.69
CA THR A 206 9.59 5.29 -13.52
C THR A 206 8.12 5.60 -13.80
N ASP A 207 7.82 6.72 -14.45
CA ASP A 207 6.44 7.07 -14.79
C ASP A 207 5.82 6.08 -15.80
N LEU A 208 6.61 5.57 -16.74
CA LEU A 208 6.17 4.55 -17.70
C LEU A 208 5.93 3.19 -17.03
N ASP A 209 6.79 2.81 -16.09
CA ASP A 209 6.64 1.57 -15.31
C ASP A 209 5.38 1.64 -14.44
N GLU A 210 5.13 2.79 -13.79
CA GLU A 210 3.89 3.03 -13.03
C GLU A 210 2.65 2.97 -13.94
N LEU A 211 2.70 3.62 -15.11
CA LEU A 211 1.62 3.58 -16.10
C LEU A 211 1.30 2.14 -16.49
N SER A 212 2.31 1.37 -16.89
CA SER A 212 2.17 -0.02 -17.29
C SER A 212 1.53 -0.86 -16.17
N ASN A 213 2.02 -0.72 -14.94
CA ASN A 213 1.56 -1.51 -13.80
C ASN A 213 0.11 -1.18 -13.42
N PHE A 214 -0.25 0.09 -13.29
CA PHE A 214 -1.63 0.46 -12.94
C PHE A 214 -2.63 0.03 -14.02
N PHE A 215 -2.28 0.18 -15.30
CA PHE A 215 -3.15 -0.24 -16.38
C PHE A 215 -3.29 -1.75 -16.48
N GLU A 216 -2.23 -2.52 -16.20
CA GLU A 216 -2.33 -3.98 -16.14
C GLU A 216 -3.28 -4.43 -15.03
N VAL A 217 -3.20 -3.81 -13.85
CA VAL A 217 -4.12 -4.08 -12.73
C VAL A 217 -5.56 -3.73 -13.12
N LEU A 218 -5.80 -2.52 -13.63
CA LEU A 218 -7.14 -2.09 -14.07
C LEU A 218 -7.71 -3.04 -15.14
N ARG A 219 -6.89 -3.42 -16.13
CA ARG A 219 -7.28 -4.37 -17.17
C ARG A 219 -7.71 -5.71 -16.59
N GLN A 220 -6.94 -6.26 -15.66
CA GLN A 220 -7.27 -7.52 -14.99
C GLN A 220 -8.59 -7.41 -14.21
N GLN A 221 -8.79 -6.33 -13.46
CA GLN A 221 -10.02 -6.14 -12.69
C GLN A 221 -11.25 -5.92 -13.57
N VAL A 222 -11.13 -5.18 -14.67
CA VAL A 222 -12.24 -5.00 -15.63
C VAL A 222 -12.64 -6.33 -16.26
N LEU A 223 -11.66 -7.19 -16.60
CA LEU A 223 -11.94 -8.52 -17.14
C LEU A 223 -12.60 -9.45 -16.13
N LEU A 224 -12.30 -9.31 -14.84
CA LEU A 224 -12.97 -10.05 -13.77
C LEU A 224 -14.38 -9.51 -13.49
N TRP A 225 -14.55 -8.18 -13.56
CA TRP A 225 -15.83 -7.51 -13.31
C TRP A 225 -16.86 -7.77 -14.43
N MET A 226 -16.41 -7.84 -15.69
CA MET A 226 -17.27 -8.08 -16.85
C MET A 226 -17.23 -9.54 -17.29
N PRO A 227 -18.19 -10.41 -16.88
CA PRO A 227 -18.24 -11.76 -17.39
C PRO A 227 -18.57 -11.76 -18.90
N LYS A 228 -17.94 -12.68 -19.64
CA LYS A 228 -18.04 -12.85 -21.11
C LYS A 228 -19.48 -12.87 -21.68
N ASN A 229 -20.50 -13.14 -20.85
CA ASN A 229 -21.90 -13.19 -21.25
C ASN A 229 -22.59 -11.82 -21.40
N VAL A 230 -22.02 -10.73 -20.89
CA VAL A 230 -22.55 -9.37 -21.13
C VAL A 230 -22.23 -8.91 -22.57
N TYR A 231 -21.06 -9.31 -23.08
CA TYR A 231 -20.61 -8.99 -24.44
C TYR A 231 -21.45 -9.64 -25.55
N SER A 232 -22.14 -10.77 -25.28
CA SER A 232 -22.92 -11.47 -26.31
C SER A 232 -24.27 -10.82 -26.63
N ARG A 233 -24.80 -9.97 -25.73
CA ARG A 233 -26.11 -9.32 -25.93
C ARG A 233 -26.03 -7.92 -26.56
N GLU A 234 -24.97 -7.16 -26.33
CA GLU A 234 -24.90 -5.75 -26.76
C GLU A 234 -24.01 -5.46 -27.97
N CYS A 235 -23.18 -6.42 -28.39
CA CYS A 235 -22.29 -6.25 -29.55
C CYS A 235 -22.99 -6.43 -30.91
N LYS A 236 -24.19 -5.86 -31.09
CA LYS A 236 -24.76 -5.59 -32.41
C LYS A 236 -24.72 -4.13 -32.82
N ARG A 237 -24.35 -3.20 -31.92
CA ARG A 237 -24.17 -1.79 -32.31
C ARG A 237 -23.04 -1.15 -31.52
N THR A 238 -22.15 -0.52 -32.27
CA THR A 238 -21.10 0.46 -31.89
C THR A 238 -19.73 -0.07 -31.44
N ASN A 239 -18.73 0.39 -32.20
CA ASN A 239 -17.28 0.32 -31.98
C ASN A 239 -16.91 0.60 -30.53
N THR A 240 -15.87 -0.06 -30.01
CA THR A 240 -15.02 0.48 -28.93
C THR A 240 -13.90 -0.51 -28.58
N TRP A 241 -12.64 -0.13 -28.86
CA TRP A 241 -11.31 -0.45 -28.26
C TRP A 241 -11.15 -1.63 -27.26
N VAL A 242 -12.16 -1.88 -26.44
CA VAL A 242 -12.25 -2.98 -25.47
C VAL A 242 -12.15 -4.37 -26.14
N TRP A 243 -12.64 -4.53 -27.38
CA TRP A 243 -12.45 -5.75 -28.18
C TRP A 243 -10.98 -6.03 -28.54
N GLU A 244 -10.22 -4.98 -28.88
CA GLU A 244 -8.80 -5.13 -29.23
C GLU A 244 -7.97 -5.56 -28.02
N LEU A 245 -8.31 -5.03 -26.84
CA LEU A 245 -7.70 -5.41 -25.56
C LEU A 245 -7.96 -6.89 -25.19
N HIS A 246 -9.12 -7.44 -25.56
CA HIS A 246 -9.45 -8.84 -25.32
C HIS A 246 -8.76 -9.79 -26.32
N CYS A 247 -8.57 -9.37 -27.58
CA CYS A 247 -8.00 -10.21 -28.65
C CYS A 247 -6.47 -10.38 -28.61
N THR A 248 -5.73 -9.51 -27.91
CA THR A 248 -4.25 -9.61 -27.80
C THR A 248 -3.77 -10.91 -27.14
N LYS A 249 -4.62 -11.61 -26.39
CA LYS A 249 -4.31 -12.92 -25.79
C LYS A 249 -4.41 -14.09 -26.79
N CYS A 250 -5.16 -13.95 -27.89
CA CYS A 250 -5.36 -15.04 -28.85
C CYS A 250 -4.25 -15.18 -29.91
N ARG A 251 -3.32 -14.21 -30.04
CA ARG A 251 -2.23 -14.28 -31.04
C ARG A 251 -0.91 -14.90 -30.53
N ARG A 252 -0.85 -15.36 -29.27
CA ARG A 252 0.33 -16.09 -28.73
C ARG A 252 0.13 -17.61 -28.60
N THR A 253 -0.95 -18.13 -29.15
CA THR A 253 -1.22 -19.58 -29.25
C THR A 253 -1.73 -19.93 -30.65
N CYS A 254 -0.85 -19.79 -31.64
CA CYS A 254 -0.89 -20.48 -32.93
C CYS A 254 0.57 -20.67 -33.36
#